data_AF-A0A4V5U9Y0-F1
#
_entry.id   AF-A0A4V5U9Y0-F1
#
_cell.length_a   1.000
_cell.length_b   1.000
_cell.length_c   1.000
_cell.angle_alpha   90.00
_cell.angle_beta   90.00
_cell.angle_gamma   90.00
#
_symmetry.space_group_name_H-M   'P 1'
#
loop_
_entity.id
_entity.type
_entity.pdbx_description
1 polymer ?
#
loop_
_entity_poly.entity_id
_entity_poly.type
_entity_poly.pdbx_seq_one_letter_code
_entity_poly.pdbx_strand_id
1 'polypeptide(L)'
;MKKHYLLLSGLIALASGLAHADDAAIKQSLSKLGLQQTEIQPSPLPGFKTVLSESGVLYVTDDGKHFVQGPLYDVSGSQPVNVTNQLLEKKVEALSKEMIVYKAPKQQYVVTVFTDITCGYCRKLHEQMADYNALGITVRYLAFPREGMNGNVAKEMKSIWSAGDPRKAFDAAMKGEAVSPIDGKIDIGQQYKLGVLYGIQGTPAMLLENGTMIPGYQSPQDLKKFLDSQKNGG
;
A
#
# COMPACT_ATOMS: atom_id res chain seq x y z
N MET A 1 -11.96 -49.96 -57.78
CA MET A 1 -11.53 -48.55 -57.58
C MET A 1 -12.28 -47.96 -56.39
N LYS A 2 -11.67 -47.90 -55.19
CA LYS A 2 -12.25 -47.20 -54.02
C LYS A 2 -11.17 -46.30 -53.42
N LYS A 3 -11.34 -44.99 -53.55
CA LYS A 3 -10.44 -43.95 -53.03
C LYS A 3 -10.64 -43.82 -51.52
N HIS A 4 -9.55 -43.84 -50.76
CA HIS A 4 -9.53 -43.48 -49.34
C HIS A 4 -9.26 -41.99 -49.22
N TYR A 5 -10.17 -41.25 -48.59
CA TYR A 5 -9.94 -39.86 -48.18
C TYR A 5 -9.41 -39.87 -46.74
N LEU A 6 -8.17 -39.40 -46.58
CA LEU A 6 -7.58 -39.04 -45.29
C LEU A 6 -8.26 -37.76 -44.78
N LEU A 7 -8.95 -37.86 -43.64
CA LEU A 7 -9.37 -36.72 -42.83
C LEU A 7 -8.43 -36.62 -41.63
N LEU A 8 -7.50 -35.68 -41.69
CA LEU A 8 -6.65 -35.29 -40.55
C LEU A 8 -7.28 -34.04 -39.93
N SER A 9 -8.17 -34.24 -38.97
CA SER A 9 -8.81 -33.17 -38.21
C SER A 9 -7.93 -32.77 -37.02
N GLY A 10 -7.53 -31.50 -36.98
CA GLY A 10 -6.57 -30.94 -36.04
C GLY A 10 -7.03 -30.95 -34.57
N LEU A 11 -6.09 -31.30 -33.69
CA LEU A 11 -6.16 -31.05 -32.26
C LEU A 11 -5.71 -29.60 -32.00
N ILE A 12 -6.65 -28.70 -31.75
CA ILE A 12 -6.34 -27.36 -31.22
C ILE A 12 -6.22 -27.50 -29.70
N ALA A 13 -5.06 -27.13 -29.19
CA ALA A 13 -4.65 -27.27 -27.80
C ALA A 13 -5.51 -26.43 -26.84
N LEU A 14 -6.01 -27.10 -25.78
CA LEU A 14 -6.52 -26.48 -24.56
C LEU A 14 -5.34 -26.01 -23.69
N ALA A 15 -4.98 -24.73 -23.78
CA ALA A 15 -3.90 -24.13 -22.98
C ALA A 15 -4.44 -23.15 -21.90
N SER A 16 -5.60 -23.43 -21.31
CA SER A 16 -6.22 -22.54 -20.29
C SER A 16 -6.16 -23.09 -18.86
N GLY A 17 -5.54 -24.26 -18.63
CA GLY A 17 -5.61 -24.98 -17.34
C GLY A 17 -4.42 -24.77 -16.38
N LEU A 18 -3.28 -24.28 -16.85
CA LEU A 18 -2.06 -24.21 -16.02
C LEU A 18 -2.13 -23.09 -14.97
N ALA A 19 -2.69 -21.93 -15.31
CA ALA A 19 -2.69 -20.76 -14.42
C ALA A 19 -3.54 -20.91 -13.14
N HIS A 20 -4.48 -21.86 -13.07
CA HIS A 20 -5.34 -22.06 -11.89
C HIS A 20 -4.83 -23.17 -10.95
N ALA A 21 -4.04 -24.12 -11.45
CA ALA A 21 -3.49 -25.20 -10.62
C ALA A 21 -2.39 -24.67 -9.68
N ASP A 22 -1.58 -23.71 -10.17
CA ASP A 22 -0.43 -23.16 -9.45
C ASP A 22 -0.86 -22.26 -8.28
N ASP A 23 -1.90 -21.44 -8.45
CA ASP A 23 -2.42 -20.57 -7.39
C ASP A 23 -2.95 -21.35 -6.18
N ALA A 24 -3.54 -22.53 -6.41
CA ALA A 24 -4.04 -23.38 -5.33
C ALA A 24 -2.89 -23.97 -4.49
N ALA A 25 -1.81 -24.40 -5.15
CA ALA A 25 -0.60 -24.89 -4.48
C ALA A 25 0.04 -23.79 -3.63
N ILE A 26 0.15 -22.57 -4.17
CA ILE A 26 0.67 -21.40 -3.45
C ILE A 26 -0.19 -21.11 -2.21
N LYS A 27 -1.52 -21.02 -2.33
CA LYS A 27 -2.42 -20.79 -1.19
C LYS A 27 -2.30 -21.88 -0.13
N GLN A 28 -2.18 -23.14 -0.54
CA GLN A 28 -2.01 -24.26 0.38
C GLN A 28 -0.67 -24.18 1.13
N SER A 29 0.42 -23.86 0.45
CA SER A 29 1.73 -23.68 1.10
C SER A 29 1.73 -22.52 2.08
N LEU A 30 1.19 -21.37 1.70
CA LEU A 30 1.19 -20.17 2.54
C LEU A 30 0.26 -20.30 3.76
N SER A 31 -0.89 -20.97 3.61
CA SER A 31 -1.80 -21.21 4.74
C SER A 31 -1.18 -22.10 5.83
N LYS A 32 -0.32 -23.07 5.46
CA LYS A 32 0.48 -23.86 6.41
C LYS A 32 1.47 -23.02 7.21
N LEU A 33 1.89 -21.88 6.67
CA LEU A 33 2.75 -20.90 7.33
C LEU A 33 1.96 -19.85 8.12
N GLY A 34 0.63 -20.00 8.21
CA GLY A 34 -0.25 -19.07 8.92
C GLY A 34 -0.70 -17.86 8.10
N LEU A 35 -0.34 -17.77 6.82
CA LEU A 35 -0.78 -16.71 5.91
C LEU A 35 -2.11 -17.09 5.26
N GLN A 36 -3.19 -16.52 5.75
CA GLN A 36 -4.56 -16.84 5.35
C GLN A 36 -5.13 -15.82 4.36
N GLN A 37 -4.65 -14.57 4.38
CA GLN A 37 -5.20 -13.46 3.59
C GLN A 37 -4.31 -13.06 2.42
N THR A 38 -4.21 -13.95 1.44
CA THR A 38 -3.35 -13.77 0.28
C THR A 38 -4.12 -13.37 -0.98
N GLU A 39 -3.55 -12.43 -1.73
CA GLU A 39 -3.98 -12.06 -3.07
C GLU A 39 -2.84 -12.38 -4.04
N ILE A 40 -3.08 -13.25 -5.01
CA ILE A 40 -2.08 -13.69 -5.99
C ILE A 40 -2.23 -12.84 -7.25
N GLN A 41 -1.12 -12.30 -7.72
CA GLN A 41 -1.00 -11.46 -8.90
C GLN A 41 0.12 -11.99 -9.81
N PRO A 42 0.08 -11.71 -11.12
CA PRO A 42 1.20 -11.98 -12.01
C PRO A 42 2.50 -11.34 -11.47
N SER A 43 3.63 -11.99 -11.72
CA SER A 43 4.97 -11.45 -11.42
C SER A 43 5.68 -11.09 -12.72
N PRO A 44 6.50 -10.02 -12.74
CA PRO A 44 7.45 -9.80 -13.82
C PRO A 44 8.63 -10.80 -13.79
N LEU A 45 8.85 -11.52 -12.69
CA LEU A 45 9.84 -12.60 -12.63
C LEU A 45 9.28 -13.91 -13.22
N PRO A 46 9.93 -14.49 -14.25
CA PRO A 46 9.54 -15.79 -14.78
C PRO A 46 9.59 -16.89 -13.72
N GLY A 47 8.57 -17.74 -13.65
CA GLY A 47 8.49 -18.83 -12.68
C GLY A 47 8.00 -18.42 -11.29
N PHE A 48 7.57 -17.16 -11.11
CA PHE A 48 7.08 -16.63 -9.84
C PHE A 48 5.69 -16.00 -9.99
N LYS A 49 4.96 -15.94 -8.87
CA LYS A 49 3.79 -15.09 -8.64
C LYS A 49 4.11 -14.02 -7.61
N THR A 50 3.49 -12.86 -7.75
CA THR A 50 3.48 -11.83 -6.70
C THR A 50 2.33 -12.14 -5.75
N VAL A 51 2.61 -12.34 -4.47
CA VAL A 51 1.61 -12.61 -3.45
C VAL A 51 1.57 -11.46 -2.46
N LEU A 52 0.42 -10.79 -2.37
CA LEU A 52 0.15 -9.75 -1.39
C LEU A 52 -0.47 -10.41 -0.17
N SER A 53 0.25 -10.39 0.96
CA SER A 53 -0.19 -11.02 2.20
C SER A 53 -0.38 -10.01 3.34
N GLU A 54 -0.96 -10.47 4.43
CA GLU A 54 -1.01 -9.76 5.72
C GLU A 54 0.37 -9.54 6.37
N SER A 55 1.44 -10.11 5.83
CA SER A 55 2.84 -9.93 6.29
C SER A 55 3.73 -9.23 5.26
N GLY A 56 3.15 -8.65 4.21
CA GLY A 56 3.87 -7.95 3.14
C GLY A 56 3.82 -8.68 1.81
N VAL A 57 4.64 -8.24 0.85
CA VAL A 57 4.70 -8.82 -0.50
C VAL A 57 5.73 -9.95 -0.54
N LEU A 58 5.30 -11.09 -1.05
CA LEU A 58 6.15 -12.26 -1.31
C LEU A 58 6.19 -12.54 -2.81
N TYR A 59 7.33 -12.96 -3.31
CA TYR A 59 7.46 -13.55 -4.63
C TYR A 59 7.62 -15.05 -4.46
N VAL A 60 6.60 -15.80 -4.84
CA VAL A 60 6.51 -17.25 -4.60
C VAL A 60 6.70 -17.98 -5.92
N THR A 61 7.48 -19.06 -5.94
CA THR A 61 7.60 -19.90 -7.15
C THR A 61 6.24 -20.46 -7.55
N ASP A 62 6.02 -20.71 -8.85
CA ASP A 62 4.73 -21.23 -9.36
C ASP A 62 4.33 -22.55 -8.67
N ASP A 63 5.30 -23.37 -8.26
CA ASP A 63 5.07 -24.62 -7.52
C ASP A 63 4.82 -24.44 -6.01
N GLY A 64 4.83 -23.20 -5.51
CA GLY A 64 4.56 -22.85 -4.12
C GLY A 64 5.61 -23.32 -3.10
N LYS A 65 6.79 -23.78 -3.52
CA LYS A 65 7.80 -24.38 -2.62
C LYS A 65 8.79 -23.37 -2.05
N HIS A 66 9.07 -22.29 -2.75
CA HIS A 66 10.03 -21.27 -2.32
C HIS A 66 9.38 -19.90 -2.42
N PHE A 67 9.79 -19.00 -1.53
CA PHE A 67 9.45 -17.59 -1.67
C PHE A 67 10.65 -16.71 -1.32
N VAL A 68 10.67 -15.51 -1.90
CA VAL A 68 11.54 -14.42 -1.50
C VAL A 68 10.68 -13.24 -1.05
N GLN A 69 11.09 -12.58 0.03
CA GLN A 69 10.41 -11.39 0.50
C GLN A 69 10.73 -10.22 -0.43
N GLY A 70 9.71 -9.43 -0.79
CA GLY A 70 9.89 -8.20 -1.55
C GLY A 70 10.61 -7.08 -0.77
N PRO A 71 10.80 -5.92 -1.39
CA PRO A 71 10.34 -5.57 -2.73
C PRO A 71 11.24 -6.11 -3.86
N LEU A 72 10.68 -6.16 -5.06
CA LEU A 72 11.40 -6.42 -6.30
C LEU A 72 11.73 -5.11 -7.00
N TYR A 73 12.94 -5.03 -7.53
CA TYR A 73 13.41 -3.91 -8.35
C TYR A 73 13.70 -4.38 -9.77
N ASP A 74 13.22 -3.60 -10.74
CA ASP A 74 13.70 -3.66 -12.12
C ASP A 74 14.94 -2.74 -12.24
N VAL A 75 16.04 -3.30 -12.71
CA VAL A 75 17.34 -2.61 -12.86
C VAL A 75 17.79 -2.58 -14.32
N SER A 76 16.89 -2.83 -15.27
CA SER A 76 17.18 -2.79 -16.71
C SER A 76 17.36 -1.36 -17.24
N GLY A 77 16.82 -0.37 -16.53
CA GLY A 77 16.92 1.05 -16.88
C GLY A 77 18.15 1.75 -16.27
N SER A 78 18.19 3.09 -16.42
CA SER A 78 19.25 3.94 -15.86
C SER A 78 19.19 4.08 -14.34
N GLN A 79 18.02 3.80 -13.74
CA GLN A 79 17.78 3.85 -12.30
C GLN A 79 16.95 2.62 -11.88
N PRO A 80 17.19 2.06 -10.67
CA PRO A 80 16.34 0.99 -10.14
C PRO A 80 14.89 1.45 -9.93
N VAL A 81 13.93 0.65 -10.38
CA VAL A 81 12.49 0.91 -10.24
C VAL A 81 11.87 -0.15 -9.34
N ASN A 82 11.23 0.27 -8.24
CA ASN A 82 10.53 -0.64 -7.34
C ASN A 82 9.19 -1.07 -7.96
N VAL A 83 9.16 -2.22 -8.65
CA VAL A 83 7.96 -2.74 -9.32
C VAL A 83 6.91 -3.25 -8.32
N THR A 84 7.31 -3.59 -7.10
CA THR A 84 6.36 -3.91 -6.02
C THR A 84 5.51 -2.69 -5.68
N ASN A 85 6.13 -1.53 -5.47
CA ASN A 85 5.42 -0.30 -5.11
C ASN A 85 4.51 0.17 -6.26
N GLN A 86 4.94 0.09 -7.51
CA GLN A 86 4.11 0.41 -8.67
C GLN A 86 2.83 -0.42 -8.74
N LEU A 87 2.91 -1.71 -8.40
CA LEU A 87 1.71 -2.57 -8.31
C LEU A 87 0.73 -2.07 -7.23
N LEU A 88 1.24 -1.53 -6.13
CA LEU A 88 0.45 -1.05 -4.99
C LEU A 88 -0.16 0.34 -5.19
N GLU A 89 0.31 1.14 -6.16
CA GLU A 89 -0.24 2.47 -6.46
C GLU A 89 -1.75 2.42 -6.73
N LYS A 90 -2.23 1.42 -7.48
CA LYS A 90 -3.66 1.22 -7.74
C LYS A 90 -4.46 1.02 -6.45
N LYS A 91 -3.87 0.40 -5.43
CA LYS A 91 -4.50 0.19 -4.12
C LYS A 91 -4.50 1.47 -3.28
N VAL A 92 -3.50 2.34 -3.43
CA VAL A 92 -3.50 3.68 -2.82
C VAL A 92 -4.66 4.51 -3.37
N GLU A 93 -4.81 4.54 -4.69
CA GLU A 93 -5.87 5.32 -5.34
C GLU A 93 -7.27 4.78 -5.06
N ALA A 94 -7.42 3.45 -4.87
CA ALA A 94 -8.66 2.85 -4.41
C ALA A 94 -9.11 3.37 -3.02
N LEU A 95 -8.17 3.77 -2.16
CA LEU A 95 -8.44 4.32 -0.83
C LEU A 95 -8.52 5.85 -0.81
N SER A 96 -8.41 6.52 -1.95
CA SER A 96 -8.38 8.00 -2.04
C SER A 96 -9.57 8.69 -1.35
N LYS A 97 -10.76 8.09 -1.42
CA LYS A 97 -12.00 8.62 -0.80
C LYS A 97 -12.03 8.45 0.72
N GLU A 98 -11.19 7.59 1.27
CA GLU A 98 -11.11 7.32 2.71
C GLU A 98 -9.97 8.10 3.38
N MET A 99 -9.20 8.87 2.63
CA MET A 99 -8.10 9.66 3.18
C MET A 99 -8.60 10.91 3.90
N ILE A 100 -7.96 11.26 5.02
CA ILE A 100 -8.14 12.57 5.64
C ILE A 100 -7.21 13.56 4.96
N VAL A 101 -7.76 14.51 4.19
CA VAL A 101 -6.98 15.38 3.29
C VAL A 101 -6.86 16.81 3.83
N TYR A 102 -5.63 17.28 3.97
CA TYR A 102 -5.25 18.67 4.27
C TYR A 102 -4.64 19.29 3.02
N LYS A 103 -5.50 19.94 2.24
CA LYS A 103 -5.16 20.46 0.92
C LYS A 103 -4.42 21.79 1.01
N ALA A 104 -3.28 21.89 0.33
CA ALA A 104 -2.57 23.15 0.15
C ALA A 104 -3.36 24.12 -0.75
N PRO A 105 -3.42 25.42 -0.42
CA PRO A 105 -4.09 26.42 -1.26
C PRO A 105 -3.50 26.51 -2.67
N LYS A 106 -2.16 26.43 -2.78
CA LYS A 106 -1.40 26.37 -4.04
C LYS A 106 -0.69 25.03 -4.12
N GLN A 107 -1.44 23.96 -4.40
CA GLN A 107 -0.89 22.61 -4.44
C GLN A 107 0.20 22.48 -5.51
N GLN A 108 1.39 22.07 -5.05
CA GLN A 108 2.57 21.73 -5.86
C GLN A 108 2.90 20.24 -5.74
N TYR A 109 2.64 19.65 -4.58
CA TYR A 109 2.95 18.24 -4.28
C TYR A 109 1.80 17.60 -3.51
N VAL A 110 1.65 16.28 -3.67
CA VAL A 110 0.77 15.45 -2.85
C VAL A 110 1.61 14.38 -2.15
N VAL A 111 1.44 14.26 -0.83
CA VAL A 111 2.11 13.22 -0.03
C VAL A 111 1.04 12.45 0.74
N THR A 112 1.05 11.12 0.59
CA THR A 112 0.22 10.24 1.41
C THR A 112 1.01 9.83 2.65
N VAL A 113 0.44 10.00 3.84
CA VAL A 113 1.10 9.73 5.12
C VAL A 113 0.38 8.63 5.86
N PHE A 114 1.09 7.54 6.13
CA PHE A 114 0.66 6.54 7.09
C PHE A 114 0.97 7.05 8.50
N THR A 115 -0.07 7.25 9.31
CA THR A 115 -0.01 7.96 10.58
C THR A 115 -0.58 7.14 11.73
N ASP A 116 -0.19 7.49 12.95
CA ASP A 116 -0.68 6.92 14.20
C ASP A 116 -0.90 8.06 15.21
N ILE A 117 -2.10 8.17 15.79
CA ILE A 117 -2.47 9.24 16.73
C ILE A 117 -1.69 9.22 18.06
N THR A 118 -1.03 8.10 18.37
CA THR A 118 -0.17 7.92 19.54
C THR A 118 1.31 8.16 19.24
N CYS A 119 1.68 8.40 17.98
CA CYS A 119 3.06 8.65 17.59
C CYS A 119 3.43 10.12 17.78
N GLY A 120 4.46 10.40 18.60
CA GLY A 120 4.93 11.77 18.84
C GLY A 120 5.37 12.50 17.57
N TYR A 121 6.03 11.82 16.62
CA TYR A 121 6.41 12.41 15.34
C TYR A 121 5.21 12.63 14.40
N CYS A 122 4.15 11.82 14.51
CA CYS A 122 2.91 12.07 13.77
C CYS A 122 2.20 13.32 14.29
N ARG A 123 2.17 13.52 15.62
CA ARG A 123 1.67 14.76 16.25
C ARG A 123 2.48 15.97 15.81
N LYS A 124 3.81 15.88 15.86
CA LYS A 124 4.71 16.95 15.38
C LYS A 124 4.47 17.31 13.91
N LEU A 125 4.29 16.30 13.05
CA LEU A 125 3.94 16.53 11.64
C LEU A 125 2.59 17.27 11.53
N HIS A 126 1.59 16.84 12.30
CA HIS A 126 0.25 17.42 12.27
C HIS A 126 0.20 18.87 12.80
N GLU A 127 0.96 19.18 13.84
CA GLU A 127 1.12 20.54 14.38
C GLU A 127 1.64 21.53 13.32
N GLN A 128 2.43 21.03 12.36
CA GLN A 128 3.03 21.82 11.30
C GLN A 128 2.23 21.77 9.98
N MET A 129 0.98 21.28 10.01
CA MET A 129 0.17 21.10 8.79
C MET A 129 0.03 22.39 7.97
N ALA A 130 -0.14 23.53 8.66
CA ALA A 130 -0.23 24.83 8.00
C ALA A 130 1.05 25.18 7.24
N ASP A 131 2.22 24.85 7.77
CA ASP A 131 3.51 25.11 7.14
C ASP A 131 3.71 24.24 5.90
N TYR A 132 3.37 22.95 5.95
CA TYR A 132 3.37 22.07 4.77
C TYR A 132 2.45 22.64 3.68
N ASN A 133 1.23 23.02 4.05
CA ASN A 133 0.25 23.56 3.11
C ASN A 133 0.69 24.91 2.52
N ALA A 134 1.33 25.77 3.30
CA ALA A 134 1.89 27.04 2.82
C ALA A 134 3.02 26.84 1.79
N LEU A 135 3.80 25.76 1.93
CA LEU A 135 4.82 25.34 0.97
C LEU A 135 4.26 24.61 -0.26
N GLY A 136 2.93 24.49 -0.37
CA GLY A 136 2.27 23.83 -1.49
C GLY A 136 2.17 22.31 -1.38
N ILE A 137 2.40 21.75 -0.18
CA ILE A 137 2.34 20.30 0.05
C ILE A 137 0.96 19.94 0.60
N THR A 138 0.18 19.19 -0.18
CA THR A 138 -1.06 18.57 0.27
C THR A 138 -0.74 17.26 0.98
N VAL A 139 -1.26 17.08 2.20
CA VAL A 139 -1.08 15.85 2.97
C VAL A 139 -2.38 15.04 2.96
N ARG A 140 -2.28 13.75 2.66
CA ARG A 140 -3.40 12.79 2.71
C ARG A 140 -3.09 11.71 3.74
N TYR A 141 -3.84 11.60 4.82
CA TYR A 141 -3.58 10.57 5.83
C TYR A 141 -4.27 9.23 5.51
N LEU A 142 -3.55 8.16 5.79
CA LEU A 142 -4.05 6.80 5.95
C LEU A 142 -3.69 6.30 7.36
N ALA A 143 -4.59 5.53 7.97
CA ALA A 143 -4.41 4.99 9.29
C ALA A 143 -3.40 3.84 9.31
N PHE A 144 -2.44 3.90 10.24
CA PHE A 144 -1.47 2.84 10.50
C PHE A 144 -1.21 2.70 12.01
N PRO A 145 -2.09 2.03 12.77
CA PRO A 145 -1.86 1.77 14.19
C PRO A 145 -0.64 0.85 14.36
N ARG A 146 0.44 1.34 15.00
CA ARG A 146 1.70 0.59 15.13
C ARG A 146 1.59 -0.67 15.98
N GLU A 147 0.61 -0.70 16.89
CA GLU A 147 0.27 -1.89 17.69
C GLU A 147 -0.56 -2.93 16.92
N GLY A 148 -0.83 -2.67 15.64
CA GLY A 148 -1.66 -3.50 14.78
C GLY A 148 -3.17 -3.28 14.98
N MET A 149 -3.96 -4.06 14.24
CA MET A 149 -5.41 -3.88 14.15
C MET A 149 -6.21 -4.36 15.37
N ASN A 150 -5.58 -5.12 16.28
CA ASN A 150 -6.24 -5.67 17.46
C ASN A 150 -6.20 -4.71 18.67
N GLY A 151 -5.42 -3.63 18.58
CA GLY A 151 -5.22 -2.68 19.66
C GLY A 151 -6.33 -1.64 19.82
N ASN A 152 -6.24 -0.83 20.88
CA ASN A 152 -7.20 0.24 21.15
C ASN A 152 -7.02 1.43 20.20
N VAL A 153 -5.78 1.71 19.78
CA VAL A 153 -5.47 2.78 18.82
C VAL A 153 -6.19 2.54 17.50
N ALA A 154 -6.27 1.28 17.04
CA ALA A 154 -7.04 0.94 15.84
C ALA A 154 -8.53 1.30 15.98
N LYS A 155 -9.13 1.07 17.16
CA LYS A 155 -10.55 1.41 17.42
C LYS A 155 -10.78 2.93 17.46
N GLU A 156 -9.87 3.67 18.09
CA GLU A 156 -9.90 5.12 18.14
C GLU A 156 -9.74 5.72 16.74
N MET A 157 -8.75 5.27 15.98
CA MET A 157 -8.54 5.71 14.59
C MET A 157 -9.73 5.36 13.69
N LYS A 158 -10.34 4.17 13.85
CA LYS A 158 -11.58 3.82 13.13
C LYS A 158 -12.68 4.82 13.44
N SER A 159 -12.83 5.22 14.70
CA SER A 159 -13.85 6.20 15.12
C SER A 159 -13.59 7.57 14.51
N ILE A 160 -12.33 8.03 14.48
CA ILE A 160 -11.93 9.29 13.81
C ILE A 160 -12.29 9.26 12.33
N TRP A 161 -11.90 8.20 11.61
CA TRP A 161 -12.18 8.06 10.19
C TRP A 161 -13.67 7.94 9.88
N SER A 162 -14.45 7.45 10.84
CA SER A 162 -15.90 7.28 10.74
C SER A 162 -16.69 8.51 11.19
N ALA A 163 -16.03 9.55 11.69
CA ALA A 163 -16.71 10.75 12.17
C ALA A 163 -17.41 11.49 11.03
N GLY A 164 -18.47 12.26 11.36
CA GLY A 164 -19.13 13.13 10.38
C GLY A 164 -18.19 14.21 9.80
N ASP A 165 -17.15 14.58 10.55
CA ASP A 165 -16.03 15.38 10.10
C ASP A 165 -14.70 14.73 10.56
N PRO A 166 -14.11 13.85 9.73
CA PRO A 166 -12.89 13.15 10.09
C PRO A 166 -11.70 14.09 10.31
N ARG A 167 -11.64 15.24 9.62
CA ARG A 167 -10.56 16.22 9.79
C ARG A 167 -10.63 16.84 11.19
N LYS A 168 -11.81 17.31 11.60
CA LYS A 168 -12.00 17.87 12.95
C LYS A 168 -11.71 16.84 14.03
N ALA A 169 -12.17 15.59 13.86
CA ALA A 169 -11.91 14.52 14.82
C ALA A 169 -10.41 14.19 14.92
N PHE A 170 -9.70 14.17 13.79
CA PHE A 170 -8.26 13.93 13.75
C PHE A 170 -7.47 15.08 14.39
N ASP A 171 -7.85 16.33 14.13
CA ASP A 171 -7.25 17.51 14.76
C ASP A 171 -7.36 17.47 16.29
N ALA A 172 -8.52 17.08 16.82
CA ALA A 172 -8.74 16.93 18.26
C ALA A 172 -7.88 15.79 18.84
N ALA A 173 -7.88 14.61 18.20
CA ALA A 173 -7.09 13.46 18.65
C ALA A 173 -5.58 13.75 18.67
N MET A 174 -5.06 14.47 17.67
CA MET A 174 -3.64 14.85 17.61
C MET A 174 -3.25 15.85 18.71
N LYS A 175 -4.20 16.63 19.24
CA LYS A 175 -4.02 17.47 20.44
C LYS A 175 -4.12 16.70 21.76
N GLY A 176 -4.41 15.40 21.70
CA GLY A 176 -4.56 14.54 22.87
C GLY A 176 -5.97 14.52 23.47
N GLU A 177 -6.97 15.04 22.76
CA GLU A 177 -8.37 14.91 23.19
C GLU A 177 -8.84 13.45 23.05
N ALA A 178 -9.75 13.04 23.94
CA ALA A 178 -10.30 11.69 23.93
C ALA A 178 -11.18 11.44 22.70
N VAL A 179 -11.01 10.28 22.08
CA VAL A 179 -11.82 9.86 20.93
C VAL A 179 -13.07 9.15 21.41
N SER A 180 -14.24 9.69 21.08
CA SER A 180 -15.52 9.02 21.35
C SER A 180 -15.70 7.85 20.39
N PRO A 181 -16.11 6.65 20.87
CA PRO A 181 -16.34 5.51 19.99
C PRO A 181 -17.44 5.78 18.97
N ILE A 182 -17.17 5.48 17.70
CA ILE A 182 -18.16 5.54 16.61
C ILE A 182 -18.18 4.18 15.91
N ASP A 183 -19.36 3.58 15.83
CA ASP A 183 -19.57 2.40 15.00
C ASP A 183 -19.81 2.81 13.55
N GLY A 184 -18.71 2.96 12.81
CA GLY A 184 -18.72 3.33 11.41
C GLY A 184 -18.34 2.21 10.46
N LYS A 185 -18.72 2.40 9.18
CA LYS A 185 -18.48 1.46 8.08
C LYS A 185 -17.10 1.57 7.46
N ILE A 186 -16.28 2.57 7.82
CA ILE A 186 -14.94 2.71 7.27
C ILE A 186 -14.06 1.55 7.75
N ASP A 187 -13.44 0.86 6.81
CA ASP A 187 -12.50 -0.22 7.07
C ASP A 187 -11.06 0.30 7.01
N ILE A 188 -10.59 0.85 8.13
CA ILE A 188 -9.17 1.24 8.26
C ILE A 188 -8.22 0.03 8.15
N GLY A 189 -8.71 -1.21 8.20
CA GLY A 189 -7.92 -2.43 8.00
C GLY A 189 -7.31 -2.51 6.61
N GLN A 190 -7.99 -2.00 5.57
CA GLN A 190 -7.40 -1.90 4.22
C GLN A 190 -6.24 -0.91 4.19
N GLN A 191 -6.35 0.20 4.94
CA GLN A 191 -5.30 1.21 5.05
C GLN A 191 -4.06 0.63 5.75
N TYR A 192 -4.27 -0.06 6.87
CA TYR A 192 -3.21 -0.77 7.59
C TYR A 192 -2.54 -1.83 6.72
N LYS A 193 -3.33 -2.69 6.06
CA LYS A 193 -2.83 -3.74 5.16
C LYS A 193 -1.98 -3.15 4.04
N LEU A 194 -2.41 -2.03 3.45
CA LEU A 194 -1.63 -1.34 2.42
C LEU A 194 -0.27 -0.89 2.95
N GLY A 195 -0.22 -0.31 4.16
CA GLY A 195 1.04 0.07 4.79
C GLY A 195 1.98 -1.13 5.02
N VAL A 196 1.44 -2.28 5.43
CA VAL A 196 2.21 -3.52 5.57
C VAL A 196 2.78 -3.98 4.22
N LEU A 197 2.00 -3.88 3.14
CA LEU A 197 2.46 -4.22 1.79
C LEU A 197 3.61 -3.31 1.31
N TYR A 198 3.60 -2.03 1.71
CA TYR A 198 4.72 -1.10 1.49
C TYR A 198 5.92 -1.33 2.42
N GLY A 199 5.86 -2.31 3.33
CA GLY A 199 6.93 -2.60 4.27
C GLY A 199 7.07 -1.57 5.39
N ILE A 200 6.01 -0.83 5.72
CA ILE A 200 6.03 0.19 6.77
C ILE A 200 6.16 -0.49 8.13
N GLN A 201 7.19 -0.09 8.88
CA GLN A 201 7.47 -0.59 10.24
C GLN A 201 7.34 0.51 11.32
N GLY A 202 7.09 1.75 10.93
CA GLY A 202 6.98 2.89 11.83
C GLY A 202 6.25 4.06 11.20
N THR A 203 5.78 4.97 12.05
CA THR A 203 5.04 6.17 11.63
C THR A 203 5.72 7.45 12.13
N PRO A 204 5.59 8.59 11.43
CA PRO A 204 4.95 8.70 10.13
C PRO A 204 5.78 8.03 9.03
N ALA A 205 5.11 7.55 7.99
CA ALA A 205 5.75 7.10 6.76
C ALA A 205 5.08 7.79 5.58
N MET A 206 5.88 8.44 4.74
CA MET A 206 5.43 9.30 3.64
C MET A 206 5.60 8.57 2.31
N LEU A 207 4.51 8.42 1.56
CA LEU A 207 4.48 7.90 0.20
C LEU A 207 4.31 9.07 -0.78
N LEU A 208 5.25 9.17 -1.71
CA LEU A 208 5.22 10.16 -2.78
C LEU A 208 4.41 9.67 -3.99
N GLU A 209 4.05 10.60 -4.88
CA GLU A 209 3.29 10.30 -6.11
C GLU A 209 4.02 9.34 -7.07
N ASN A 210 5.35 9.27 -7.00
CA ASN A 210 6.16 8.37 -7.81
C ASN A 210 6.41 6.99 -7.14
N GLY A 211 5.68 6.66 -6.08
CA GLY A 211 5.83 5.39 -5.36
C GLY A 211 6.99 5.34 -4.36
N THR A 212 7.78 6.41 -4.23
CA THR A 212 8.89 6.49 -3.28
C THR A 212 8.37 6.58 -1.84
N MET A 213 8.93 5.74 -0.97
CA MET A 213 8.66 5.76 0.47
C MET A 213 9.76 6.49 1.23
N ILE A 214 9.37 7.49 2.03
CA ILE A 214 10.24 8.20 2.96
C ILE A 214 9.85 7.76 4.38
N PRO A 215 10.68 6.98 5.08
CA PRO A 215 10.42 6.58 6.45
C PRO A 215 10.67 7.75 7.41
N GLY A 216 9.81 7.87 8.43
CA GLY A 216 9.97 8.83 9.50
C GLY A 216 9.50 10.24 9.16
N TYR A 217 9.69 11.15 10.12
CA TYR A 217 9.30 12.56 10.01
C TYR A 217 10.35 13.37 9.23
N GLN A 218 9.87 14.31 8.42
CA GLN A 218 10.67 15.36 7.78
C GLN A 218 10.01 16.69 8.09
N SER A 219 10.78 17.71 8.45
CA SER A 219 10.22 19.06 8.64
C SER A 219 9.60 19.60 7.34
N PRO A 220 8.70 20.59 7.38
CA PRO A 220 8.12 21.18 6.18
C PRO A 220 9.16 21.62 5.15
N GLN A 221 10.25 22.23 5.60
CA GLN A 221 11.32 22.72 4.72
C GLN A 221 12.16 21.58 4.15
N ASP A 222 12.52 20.57 4.96
CA ASP A 222 13.30 19.43 4.49
C ASP A 222 12.51 18.60 3.48
N LEU A 223 11.23 18.37 3.75
CA LEU A 223 10.34 17.67 2.82
C LEU A 223 10.20 18.46 1.51
N LYS A 224 9.99 19.78 1.57
CA LYS A 224 9.92 20.62 0.37
C LYS A 224 11.20 20.53 -0.46
N LYS A 225 12.36 20.64 0.19
CA LYS A 225 13.67 20.52 -0.46
C LYS A 225 13.86 19.15 -1.11
N PHE A 226 13.43 18.09 -0.45
CA PHE A 226 13.46 16.73 -1.00
C PHE A 226 12.55 16.62 -2.24
N LEU A 227 11.32 17.09 -2.16
CA LEU A 227 10.36 17.05 -3.26
C LEU A 227 10.85 17.86 -4.48
N ASP A 228 11.51 19.00 -4.26
CA ASP A 228 12.12 19.81 -5.31
C ASP A 228 13.28 19.07 -6.01
N SER A 229 14.12 18.36 -5.26
CA SER A 229 15.26 17.64 -5.85
C SER A 229 14.82 16.47 -6.72
N GLN A 230 13.73 15.78 -6.35
CA GLN A 230 13.15 14.70 -7.14
C GLN A 230 12.57 15.21 -8.47
N LYS A 231 11.94 16.38 -8.47
CA LYS A 231 11.38 16.98 -9.69
C LYS A 231 12.45 17.39 -10.71
N ASN A 232 13.62 17.79 -10.22
CA ASN A 232 14.72 18.29 -11.05
C ASN A 232 15.73 17.20 -11.47
N GLY A 233 15.62 15.98 -10.91
CA GLY A 233 16.52 14.86 -11.17
C GLY A 233 15.92 13.74 -12.03
N GLY A 234 14.73 13.97 -12.62
CA GLY A 234 14.06 13.07 -13.56
C GLY A 234 14.29 13.46 -15.01
#